data_AF-A0A3D2M3Q9-F1
#
_entry.id   AF-A0A3D2M3Q9-F1
#
_cell.length_a   1.000
_cell.length_b   1.000
_cell.length_c   1.000
_cell.angle_alpha   90.00
_cell.angle_beta   90.00
_cell.angle_gamma   90.00
#
_symmetry.space_group_name_H-M   'P 1'
#
loop_
_entity.id
_entity.type
_entity.pdbx_description
1 polymer ?
#
loop_
_entity_poly.entity_id
_entity_poly.type
_entity_poly.pdbx_seq_one_letter_code
_entity_poly.pdbx_strand_id
1 'polypeptide(L)'
;MYELTGKALQLQKQLTAFMDEHVYPNEHLFHEQTASAENRWAPPPILEELKAKARAQGLWNLFLPESEFGAGLSNFEYAHLCEIMG
;
A
#
# COMPACT_ATOMS: atom_id res chain seq x y z
N MET A 1 -12.21 -24.63 -6.78
CA MET A 1 -11.25 -23.58 -7.17
C MET A 1 -11.33 -22.54 -6.06
N TYR A 2 -10.20 -22.08 -5.51
CA TYR A 2 -10.21 -21.01 -4.52
C TYR A 2 -10.41 -19.68 -5.25
N GLU A 3 -11.42 -18.92 -4.84
CA GLU A 3 -11.73 -17.61 -5.42
C GLU A 3 -11.58 -16.54 -4.34
N LEU A 4 -11.21 -15.33 -4.78
CA LEU A 4 -11.15 -14.17 -3.89
C LEU A 4 -12.56 -13.77 -3.46
N THR A 5 -12.71 -13.39 -2.19
CA THR A 5 -13.97 -12.83 -1.71
C THR A 5 -14.26 -11.48 -2.37
N GLY A 6 -15.52 -11.04 -2.33
CA GLY A 6 -15.90 -9.72 -2.85
C GLY A 6 -15.10 -8.58 -2.19
N LYS A 7 -14.76 -8.73 -0.90
CA LYS A 7 -13.91 -7.80 -0.16
C LYS A 7 -12.48 -7.78 -0.72
N ALA A 8 -11.87 -8.95 -0.91
CA ALA A 8 -10.52 -9.05 -1.45
C ALA A 8 -10.42 -8.50 -2.89
N LEU A 9 -11.43 -8.76 -3.73
CA LEU A 9 -11.52 -8.18 -5.08
C LEU A 9 -11.66 -6.65 -5.07
N GLN A 10 -12.41 -6.10 -4.12
CA GLN A 10 -12.54 -4.66 -3.97
C GLN A 10 -11.21 -4.03 -3.53
N LEU A 11 -10.54 -4.62 -2.54
CA LEU A 11 -9.22 -4.18 -2.09
C LEU A 11 -8.18 -4.27 -3.20
N GLN A 12 -8.22 -5.34 -4.02
CA GLN A 12 -7.34 -5.48 -5.17
C GLN A 12 -7.49 -4.30 -6.13
N LYS A 13 -8.72 -3.96 -6.52
CA LYS A 13 -9.01 -2.82 -7.41
C LYS A 13 -8.57 -1.48 -6.81
N GLN A 14 -8.88 -1.26 -5.53
CA GLN A 14 -8.48 -0.04 -4.82
C GLN A 14 -6.97 0.09 -4.73
N LEU A 15 -6.27 -1.02 -4.44
CA LEU A 15 -4.83 -1.05 -4.34
C LEU A 15 -4.17 -0.78 -5.69
N THR A 16 -4.63 -1.44 -6.77
CA THR A 16 -4.13 -1.16 -8.12
C THR A 16 -4.29 0.32 -8.49
N ALA A 17 -5.48 0.89 -8.29
CA ALA A 17 -5.71 2.32 -8.54
C ALA A 17 -4.81 3.21 -7.67
N PHE A 18 -4.61 2.87 -6.40
CA PHE A 18 -3.72 3.61 -5.50
C PHE A 18 -2.26 3.57 -5.99
N MET A 19 -1.78 2.41 -6.47
CA MET A 19 -0.44 2.29 -7.02
C MET A 19 -0.29 3.18 -8.26
N ASP A 20 -1.25 3.12 -9.20
CA ASP A 20 -1.24 3.88 -10.45
C ASP A 20 -1.37 5.40 -10.25
N GLU A 21 -2.22 5.83 -9.31
CA GLU A 21 -2.52 7.25 -9.10
C GLU A 21 -1.57 7.93 -8.12
N HIS A 22 -0.95 7.18 -7.20
CA HIS A 22 -0.20 7.76 -6.09
C HIS A 22 1.20 7.20 -5.90
N VAL A 23 1.45 5.90 -6.13
CA VAL A 23 2.79 5.33 -5.87
C VAL A 23 3.70 5.53 -7.07
N TYR A 24 3.38 4.92 -8.22
CA TYR A 24 4.24 4.95 -9.41
C TYR A 24 4.56 6.38 -9.91
N PRO A 25 3.61 7.32 -9.96
CA PRO A 25 3.92 8.70 -10.38
C PRO A 25 4.88 9.43 -9.43
N ASN A 26 4.95 9.02 -8.16
CA ASN A 26 5.75 9.67 -7.13
C ASN A 26 7.08 8.95 -6.84
N GLU A 27 7.39 7.83 -7.51
CA GLU A 27 8.68 7.14 -7.34
C GLU A 27 9.87 8.04 -7.68
N HIS A 28 9.77 8.82 -8.76
CA HIS A 28 10.80 9.81 -9.12
C HIS A 28 11.02 10.82 -7.99
N LEU A 29 9.93 11.38 -7.44
CA LEU A 29 10.00 12.35 -6.35
C LEU A 29 10.60 11.73 -5.07
N PHE A 30 10.24 10.47 -4.77
CA PHE A 30 10.85 9.72 -3.67
C PHE A 30 12.37 9.60 -3.83
N HIS A 31 12.84 9.24 -5.03
CA HIS A 31 14.27 9.15 -5.32
C HIS A 31 14.98 10.49 -5.23
N GLU A 32 14.38 11.56 -5.76
CA GLU A 32 14.91 12.92 -5.68
C GLU A 32 15.05 13.39 -4.23
N GLN A 33 13.99 13.28 -3.43
CA GLN A 33 13.98 13.66 -2.01
C GLN A 33 14.99 12.85 -1.20
N THR A 34 15.13 11.56 -1.50
CA THR A 34 16.11 10.69 -0.83
C THR A 34 17.55 11.06 -1.20
N ALA A 35 17.80 11.43 -2.46
CA ALA A 35 19.13 11.82 -2.92
C ALA A 35 19.55 13.21 -2.41
N SER A 36 18.61 14.13 -2.24
CA SER A 36 18.86 15.49 -1.74
C SER A 36 18.86 15.60 -0.22
N ALA A 37 18.53 14.53 0.51
CA ALA A 37 18.43 14.56 1.97
C ALA A 37 19.80 14.75 2.63
N GLU A 38 19.89 15.68 3.57
CA GLU A 38 21.10 15.88 4.40
C GLU A 38 21.47 14.61 5.17
N ASN A 39 20.45 13.86 5.61
CA ASN A 39 20.60 12.54 6.19
C ASN A 39 19.98 11.49 5.24
N ARG A 40 20.84 10.67 4.65
CA ARG A 40 20.46 9.56 3.76
C ARG A 40 19.43 8.58 4.36
N TRP A 41 19.35 8.51 5.70
CA TRP A 41 18.44 7.62 6.42
C TRP A 41 17.16 8.31 6.88
N ALA A 42 16.99 9.62 6.62
CA ALA A 42 15.76 10.32 6.93
C ALA A 42 14.65 9.87 5.96
N PRO A 43 13.40 9.69 6.45
CA PRO A 43 12.28 9.35 5.58
C PRO A 43 11.97 10.55 4.67
N PRO A 44 11.82 10.35 3.35
CA PRO A 44 11.46 11.43 2.44
C PRO A 44 10.02 11.90 2.73
N PRO A 45 9.72 13.22 2.68
CA PRO A 45 8.41 13.77 3.00
C PRO A 45 7.23 13.12 2.25
N ILE A 46 7.44 12.77 0.97
CA ILE A 46 6.41 12.12 0.15
C ILE A 46 5.89 10.82 0.77
N LEU A 47 6.72 10.11 1.52
CA LEU A 47 6.34 8.85 2.14
C LEU A 47 5.25 9.05 3.21
N GLU A 48 5.32 10.12 4.00
CA GLU A 48 4.31 10.41 5.03
C GLU A 48 2.98 10.84 4.41
N GLU A 49 3.02 11.59 3.31
CA GLU A 49 1.82 11.95 2.54
C GLU A 49 1.13 10.71 1.95
N LEU A 50 1.91 9.80 1.34
CA LEU A 50 1.38 8.56 0.78
C LEU A 50 0.80 7.64 1.86
N LYS A 51 1.47 7.51 3.02
CA LYS A 51 0.92 6.77 4.18
C LYS A 51 -0.40 7.35 4.66
N ALA A 52 -0.52 8.68 4.74
CA ALA A 52 -1.76 9.34 5.14
C ALA A 52 -2.90 9.03 4.14
N LYS A 53 -2.62 9.10 2.84
CA LYS A 53 -3.59 8.74 1.79
C LYS A 53 -4.00 7.26 1.86
N ALA A 54 -3.05 6.34 2.00
CA ALA A 54 -3.32 4.91 2.12
C ALA A 54 -4.22 4.60 3.32
N ARG A 55 -3.93 5.21 4.48
CA ARG A 55 -4.79 5.10 5.68
C ARG A 55 -6.20 5.63 5.45
N ALA A 56 -6.33 6.80 4.81
CA ALA A 56 -7.64 7.40 4.51
C ALA A 56 -8.48 6.54 3.56
N GLN A 57 -7.83 5.75 2.68
CA GLN A 57 -8.50 4.82 1.76
C GLN A 57 -8.68 3.40 2.33
N GLY A 58 -8.27 3.14 3.58
CA GLY A 58 -8.39 1.83 4.20
C GLY A 58 -7.35 0.79 3.72
N LEU A 59 -6.32 1.23 3.00
CA LEU A 59 -5.21 0.38 2.50
C LEU A 59 -4.09 0.29 3.54
N TRP A 60 -4.45 0.00 4.79
CA TRP A 60 -3.51 -0.03 5.93
C TRP A 60 -3.61 -1.34 6.70
N ASN A 61 -2.48 -1.85 7.19
CA ASN A 61 -2.39 -3.11 7.93
C ASN A 61 -3.07 -4.30 7.22
N LEU A 62 -2.98 -4.35 5.89
CA LEU A 62 -3.61 -5.41 5.08
C LEU A 62 -3.02 -6.80 5.37
N PHE A 63 -1.77 -6.86 5.85
CA PHE A 63 -1.09 -8.08 6.26
C PHE A 63 -1.60 -8.65 7.59
N LEU A 64 -2.28 -7.82 8.39
CA LEU A 64 -2.68 -8.19 9.73
C LEU A 64 -3.96 -9.04 9.63
N PRO A 65 -3.98 -10.25 10.23
CA PRO A 65 -5.16 -11.09 10.26
C PRO A 65 -6.27 -10.44 11.10
N GLU A 66 -7.40 -11.14 11.24
CA GLU A 66 -8.59 -10.62 11.91
C GLU A 66 -8.26 -10.07 13.30
N SER A 67 -8.42 -8.76 13.45
CA SER A 67 -8.16 -8.00 14.67
C SER A 67 -8.82 -6.62 14.57
N GLU A 68 -8.89 -5.89 15.67
CA GLU A 68 -9.43 -4.53 15.73
C GLU A 68 -8.77 -3.57 14.73
N PHE A 69 -7.50 -3.81 14.38
CA PHE A 69 -6.68 -2.94 13.53
C PHE A 69 -6.30 -3.58 12.18
N GLY A 70 -6.79 -4.78 11.89
CA GLY A 70 -6.39 -5.58 10.73
C GLY A 70 -7.47 -5.67 9.69
N ALA A 71 -7.07 -5.93 8.44
CA ALA A 71 -8.01 -6.10 7.34
C ALA A 71 -8.73 -7.45 7.37
N GLY A 72 -8.30 -8.40 8.22
CA GLY A 72 -8.96 -9.70 8.37
C GLY A 72 -8.92 -10.55 7.10
N LEU A 73 -7.82 -10.44 6.35
CA LEU A 73 -7.60 -11.22 5.14
C LEU A 73 -6.97 -12.56 5.48
N SER A 74 -7.37 -13.59 4.76
CA SER A 74 -6.63 -14.86 4.75
C SER A 74 -5.27 -14.67 4.05
N ASN A 75 -4.32 -15.58 4.31
CA ASN A 75 -3.02 -15.58 3.61
C ASN A 75 -3.18 -15.67 2.09
N PHE A 76 -4.20 -16.40 1.61
CA PHE A 76 -4.49 -16.52 0.18
C PHE A 76 -4.91 -15.17 -0.42
N GLU A 77 -5.82 -14.45 0.23
CA GLU A 77 -6.26 -13.14 -0.24
C GLU A 77 -5.15 -12.10 -0.15
N TYR A 78 -4.41 -12.08 0.96
CA TYR A 78 -3.31 -11.14 1.15
C TYR A 78 -2.19 -11.36 0.12
N ALA A 79 -1.87 -12.61 -0.24
CA ALA A 79 -0.85 -12.90 -1.25
C ALA A 79 -1.14 -12.24 -2.61
N HIS A 80 -2.41 -12.16 -3.04
CA HIS A 80 -2.78 -11.49 -4.28
C HIS A 80 -2.64 -9.96 -4.20
N LEU A 81 -2.75 -9.39 -3.00
CA LEU A 81 -2.50 -7.97 -2.79
C LEU A 81 -0.99 -7.69 -2.76
N CYS A 82 -0.18 -8.59 -2.20
CA CYS A 82 1.28 -8.47 -2.20
C CYS A 82 1.86 -8.41 -3.62
N GLU A 83 1.33 -9.22 -4.55
CA GLU A 83 1.78 -9.22 -5.95
C GLU A 83 1.67 -7.83 -6.59
N ILE A 84 0.67 -7.03 -6.19
CA ILE A 84 0.50 -5.65 -6.68
C ILE A 84 1.52 -4.70 -6.05
N MET A 85 1.90 -4.94 -4.79
CA MET A 85 2.83 -4.08 -4.05
C MET A 85 4.30 -4.26 -4.46
N GLY A 86 4.67 -5.43 -5.01
CA GLY A 86 6.03 -5.78 -5.42
C GLY A 86 6.75 -6.63 -4.38
#